data_AF-A0A925VAI6-F1
#
_entry.id   AF-A0A925VAI6-F1
#
_cell.length_a   1.000
_cell.length_b   1.000
_cell.length_c   1.000
_cell.angle_alpha   90.00
_cell.angle_beta   90.00
_cell.angle_gamma   90.00
#
_symmetry.space_group_name_H-M   'P 1'
#
loop_
_entity.id
_entity.type
_entity.pdbx_description
1 polymer ?
#
loop_
_entity_poly.entity_id
_entity_poly.type
_entity_poly.pdbx_seq_one_letter_code
_entity_poly.pdbx_strand_id
1 'polypeptide(L)'
;MRTLHLSRLHLRGADLQELALLHAQWAVGLGPFEALRPARLTAGMPAELTPEDIAGDLLKVSLPEPEGTTRTSVVRLARRNGVTVVEHLVVRQGAAYRGGPSAEAPEVVLSLLDDARRVPDEVVGATPVRVSEPEVAPLVARMLAPERTVPIVLVSVDNGSRDPMIDPGELARRLAGMATVCFIDAVRSSHRLKEELVAAGFSDKFGCYNGGVRILWPGIVSGDDPYQHTLLLPVRLAAMPDRSRTEQVAGLFCEMIAEDEDPRAWLRDVDPAPAAPAPSRVAP
;
A
#
# COMPACT_ATOMS: atom_id res chain seq x y z
N MET A 1 6.06 12.36 10.92
CA MET A 1 5.41 11.05 10.74
C MET A 1 4.98 10.96 9.29
N ARG A 2 5.28 9.86 8.61
CA ARG A 2 4.84 9.58 7.23
C ARG A 2 4.33 8.14 7.14
N THR A 3 3.30 7.94 6.33
CA THR A 3 2.81 6.59 6.00
C THR A 3 3.77 5.94 5.01
N LEU A 4 4.19 4.72 5.31
CA LEU A 4 4.98 3.88 4.41
C LEU A 4 4.11 2.84 3.72
N HIS A 5 2.99 2.46 4.34
CA HIS A 5 2.09 1.47 3.80
C HIS A 5 0.71 1.55 4.47
N LEU A 6 -0.35 1.29 3.71
CA LEU A 6 -1.71 1.13 4.21
C LEU A 6 -2.45 0.11 3.34
N SER A 7 -2.61 -1.11 3.83
CA SER A 7 -3.41 -2.13 3.14
C SER A 7 -4.65 -2.52 3.92
N ARG A 8 -5.71 -2.86 3.18
CA ARG A 8 -6.95 -3.44 3.69
C ARG A 8 -7.27 -4.71 2.89
N LEU A 9 -6.96 -5.86 3.46
CA LEU A 9 -7.18 -7.16 2.82
C LEU A 9 -8.49 -7.79 3.28
N HIS A 10 -9.21 -8.40 2.34
CA HIS A 10 -10.46 -9.12 2.59
C HIS A 10 -10.28 -10.61 2.35
N LEU A 11 -10.53 -11.43 3.37
CA LEU A 11 -10.33 -12.88 3.36
C LEU A 11 -11.64 -13.61 3.70
N ARG A 12 -12.12 -14.45 2.79
CA ARG A 12 -13.35 -15.26 2.99
C ARG A 12 -13.05 -16.50 3.81
N GLY A 13 -13.79 -16.70 4.89
CA GLY A 13 -13.67 -17.91 5.72
C GLY A 13 -12.35 -18.01 6.50
N ALA A 14 -11.52 -16.97 6.52
CA ALA A 14 -10.33 -16.93 7.36
C ALA A 14 -10.73 -16.77 8.84
N ASP A 15 -10.06 -17.51 9.71
CA ASP A 15 -10.20 -17.44 11.16
C ASP A 15 -9.42 -16.24 11.72
N LEU A 16 -10.00 -15.52 12.68
CA LEU A 16 -9.35 -14.36 13.30
C LEU A 16 -8.14 -14.79 14.13
N GLN A 17 -8.24 -15.91 14.85
CA GLN A 17 -7.15 -16.37 15.70
C GLN A 17 -5.94 -16.82 14.87
N GLU A 18 -6.18 -17.51 13.75
CA GLU A 18 -5.14 -17.87 12.77
C GLU A 18 -4.41 -16.62 12.25
N LEU A 19 -5.16 -15.60 11.84
CA LEU A 19 -4.58 -14.35 11.33
C LEU A 19 -3.86 -13.56 12.41
N ALA A 20 -4.37 -13.55 13.64
CA ALA A 20 -3.72 -12.93 14.80
C ALA A 20 -2.37 -13.60 15.08
N LEU A 21 -2.32 -14.93 15.05
CA LEU A 21 -1.08 -15.69 15.22
C LEU A 21 -0.09 -15.43 14.08
N LEU A 22 -0.54 -15.34 12.83
CA LEU A 22 0.34 -15.02 11.69
C LEU A 22 0.99 -13.64 11.86
N HIS A 23 0.22 -12.62 12.24
CA HIS A 23 0.77 -11.29 12.47
C HIS A 23 1.66 -11.24 13.71
N ALA A 24 1.35 -12.02 14.75
CA ALA A 24 2.22 -12.17 15.91
C ALA A 24 3.55 -12.82 15.53
N GLN A 25 3.54 -13.89 14.72
CA GLN A 25 4.75 -14.53 14.17
C GLN A 25 5.62 -13.55 13.38
N TRP A 26 4.99 -12.71 12.56
CA TRP A 26 5.65 -11.63 11.85
C TRP A 26 6.29 -10.63 12.82
N ALA A 27 5.55 -10.17 13.83
CA ALA A 27 6.05 -9.24 14.83
C ALA A 27 7.23 -9.78 15.65
N VAL A 28 7.20 -11.06 16.02
CA VAL A 28 8.31 -11.72 16.74
C VAL A 28 9.42 -12.22 15.80
N GLY A 29 9.28 -12.04 14.49
CA GLY A 29 10.28 -12.43 13.49
C GLY A 29 10.59 -13.93 13.51
N LEU A 30 9.55 -14.76 13.37
CA LEU A 30 9.67 -16.22 13.30
C LEU A 30 9.32 -16.76 11.91
N GLY A 31 9.86 -17.94 11.59
CA GLY A 31 9.59 -18.65 10.35
C GLY A 31 10.00 -17.83 9.12
N PRO A 32 9.10 -17.48 8.20
CA PRO A 32 9.44 -16.69 7.02
C PRO A 32 9.87 -15.25 7.37
N PHE A 33 9.64 -14.77 8.60
CA PHE A 33 9.87 -13.38 9.02
C PHE A 33 11.14 -13.18 9.87
N GLU A 34 12.07 -14.15 9.86
CA GLU A 34 13.29 -14.12 10.68
C GLU A 34 14.17 -12.87 10.48
N ALA A 35 14.05 -12.22 9.32
CA ALA A 35 14.72 -10.96 9.02
C ALA A 35 14.39 -9.83 10.01
N LEU A 36 13.21 -9.86 10.66
CA LEU A 36 12.79 -8.88 11.66
C LEU A 36 13.37 -9.15 13.06
N ARG A 37 13.90 -10.34 13.31
CA ARG A 37 14.36 -10.77 14.63
C ARG A 37 15.44 -9.86 15.24
N PRO A 38 16.47 -9.41 14.50
CA PRO A 38 17.48 -8.51 15.06
C PRO A 38 16.86 -7.17 15.50
N ALA A 39 16.01 -6.58 14.66
CA ALA A 39 15.39 -5.29 14.93
C ALA A 39 14.48 -5.31 16.16
N ARG A 40 13.71 -6.40 16.37
CA ARG A 40 12.87 -6.53 17.59
C ARG A 40 13.69 -6.65 18.87
N LEU A 41 14.83 -7.35 18.81
CA LEU A 41 15.71 -7.51 19.98
C LEU A 41 16.35 -6.17 20.33
N THR A 42 16.74 -5.38 19.32
CA THR A 42 17.18 -3.99 19.52
C THR A 42 16.06 -3.11 20.06
N ALA A 43 14.81 -3.36 19.70
CA ALA A 43 13.64 -2.68 20.27
C ALA A 43 13.36 -3.05 21.74
N GLY A 44 14.08 -4.02 22.31
CA GLY A 44 13.90 -4.48 23.69
C GLY A 44 12.79 -5.51 23.86
N MET A 45 12.27 -6.10 22.78
CA MET A 45 11.31 -7.21 22.89
C MET A 45 12.01 -8.46 23.47
N PRO A 46 11.42 -9.14 24.48
CA PRO A 46 12.03 -10.33 25.09
C PRO A 46 12.36 -11.40 24.06
N ALA A 47 13.48 -12.11 24.25
CA ALA A 47 13.93 -13.13 23.30
C ALA A 47 12.98 -14.34 23.26
N GLU A 48 12.40 -14.64 24.42
CA GLU A 48 11.46 -15.70 24.75
C GLU A 48 10.00 -15.39 24.42
N LEU A 49 9.69 -14.17 23.97
CA LEU A 49 8.34 -13.77 23.60
C LEU A 49 7.81 -14.67 22.48
N THR A 50 6.66 -15.30 22.71
CA THR A 50 6.00 -16.18 21.75
C THR A 50 4.90 -15.44 20.97
N PRO A 51 4.51 -15.91 19.77
CA PRO A 51 3.37 -15.34 19.06
C PRO A 51 2.08 -15.33 19.89
N GLU A 52 1.86 -16.39 20.67
CA GLU A 52 0.68 -16.56 21.52
C GLU A 52 0.56 -15.47 22.60
N ASP A 53 1.70 -14.93 23.06
CA ASP A 53 1.73 -13.88 24.09
C ASP A 53 1.18 -12.53 23.59
N ILE A 54 1.22 -12.30 22.28
CA ILE A 54 0.86 -11.00 21.67
C ILE A 54 -0.24 -11.10 20.60
N ALA A 55 -0.70 -12.31 20.28
CA ALA A 55 -1.75 -12.51 19.29
C ALA A 55 -3.06 -11.87 19.77
N GLY A 56 -3.67 -11.07 18.90
CA GLY A 56 -4.98 -10.49 19.13
C GLY A 56 -5.50 -9.74 17.90
N ASP A 57 -6.72 -9.23 18.01
CA ASP A 57 -7.38 -8.48 16.94
C ASP A 57 -6.77 -7.10 16.70
N LEU A 58 -5.90 -6.64 17.60
CA LEU A 58 -5.16 -5.39 17.51
C LEU A 58 -3.72 -5.63 17.92
N LEU A 59 -2.78 -5.34 17.02
CA LEU A 59 -1.35 -5.50 17.27
C LEU A 59 -0.61 -4.23 16.87
N LYS A 60 0.28 -3.74 17.74
CA LYS A 60 1.17 -2.63 17.45
C LYS A 60 2.61 -3.02 17.73
N VAL A 61 3.48 -2.74 16.78
CA VAL A 61 4.90 -3.08 16.84
C VAL A 61 5.70 -1.87 16.40
N SER A 62 6.60 -1.40 17.26
CA SER A 62 7.52 -0.30 16.95
C SER A 62 8.95 -0.83 16.94
N LEU A 63 9.63 -0.68 15.81
CA LEU A 63 11.00 -1.11 15.61
C LEU A 63 11.90 0.11 15.36
N PRO A 64 13.06 0.20 16.04
CA PRO A 64 14.03 1.24 15.76
C PRO A 64 14.61 1.05 14.36
N GLU A 65 14.83 2.16 13.69
CA GLU A 65 15.50 2.24 12.39
C GLU A 65 16.72 3.16 12.50
N PRO A 66 17.62 3.17 11.49
CA PRO A 66 18.78 4.05 11.49
C PRO A 66 18.43 5.52 11.72
N GLU A 67 19.44 6.30 12.14
CA GLU A 67 19.33 7.76 12.31
C GLU A 67 18.31 8.21 13.37
N GLY A 68 17.95 7.35 14.32
CA GLY A 68 16.97 7.70 15.36
C GLY A 68 15.55 7.80 14.81
N THR A 69 15.26 7.06 13.74
CA THR A 69 13.90 6.88 13.25
C THR A 69 13.26 5.61 13.85
N THR A 70 11.95 5.51 13.76
CA THR A 70 11.17 4.38 14.25
C THR A 70 10.11 4.04 13.22
N ARG A 71 10.04 2.76 12.87
CA ARG A 71 8.95 2.21 12.06
C ARG A 71 7.93 1.58 13.00
N THR A 72 6.69 2.06 12.92
CA THR A 72 5.58 1.51 13.69
C THR A 72 4.56 0.91 12.76
N SER A 73 4.21 -0.34 13.02
CA SER A 73 3.11 -1.04 12.37
C SER A 73 1.94 -1.15 13.33
N VAL A 74 0.73 -0.96 12.80
CA VAL A 74 -0.54 -1.21 13.49
C VAL A 74 -1.36 -2.15 12.61
N VAL A 75 -1.75 -3.28 13.17
CA VAL A 75 -2.59 -4.30 12.53
C VAL A 75 -3.93 -4.36 13.25
N ARG A 76 -5.01 -4.32 12.48
CA ARG A 76 -6.39 -4.48 12.95
C ARG A 76 -7.05 -5.64 12.22
N LEU A 77 -7.65 -6.55 12.98
CA LEU A 77 -8.41 -7.68 12.48
C LEU A 77 -9.86 -7.50 12.88
N ALA A 78 -10.78 -7.71 11.94
CA ALA A 78 -12.21 -7.61 12.23
C ALA A 78 -13.03 -8.54 11.33
N ARG A 79 -14.13 -9.07 11.87
CA ARG A 79 -15.15 -9.76 11.07
C ARG A 79 -16.19 -8.73 10.61
N ARG A 80 -16.42 -8.61 9.30
CA ARG A 80 -17.47 -7.74 8.71
C ARG A 80 -18.24 -8.53 7.65
N ASN A 81 -19.55 -8.63 7.79
CA ASN A 81 -20.45 -9.27 6.81
C ASN A 81 -19.98 -10.66 6.35
N GLY A 82 -19.45 -11.48 7.26
CA GLY A 82 -18.95 -12.83 6.96
C GLY A 82 -17.56 -12.89 6.31
N VAL A 83 -16.91 -11.75 6.08
CA VAL A 83 -15.53 -11.62 5.59
C VAL A 83 -14.63 -11.17 6.74
N THR A 84 -13.41 -11.66 6.78
CA THR A 84 -12.39 -11.17 7.71
C THR A 84 -11.59 -10.08 7.02
N VAL A 85 -11.47 -8.93 7.69
CA VAL A 85 -10.77 -7.73 7.23
C VAL A 85 -9.46 -7.64 7.99
N VAL A 86 -8.35 -7.49 7.26
CA VAL A 86 -7.02 -7.24 7.81
C VAL A 86 -6.58 -5.86 7.36
N GLU A 87 -6.49 -4.93 8.29
CA GLU A 87 -5.94 -3.60 8.01
C GLU A 87 -4.54 -3.48 8.60
N HIS A 88 -3.56 -3.09 7.79
CA HIS A 88 -2.16 -2.95 8.19
C HIS A 88 -1.65 -1.58 7.79
N LEU A 89 -1.44 -0.73 8.78
CA LEU A 89 -0.82 0.59 8.65
C LEU A 89 0.64 0.51 9.07
N VAL A 90 1.54 1.08 8.27
CA VAL A 90 2.93 1.28 8.63
C VAL A 90 3.27 2.76 8.54
N VAL A 91 3.85 3.29 9.60
CA VAL A 91 4.33 4.68 9.65
C VAL A 91 5.79 4.74 10.07
N ARG A 92 6.49 5.74 9.57
CA ARG A 92 7.84 6.12 10.01
C ARG A 92 7.81 7.45 10.76
N GLN A 93 8.48 7.49 11.90
CA GLN A 93 8.57 8.64 12.80
C GLN A 93 10.03 8.90 13.20
N GLY A 94 10.37 10.14 13.59
CA GLY A 94 11.73 10.53 14.01
C GLY A 94 12.13 11.92 13.53
N ALA A 95 13.00 12.59 14.30
CA ALA A 95 13.45 13.96 14.04
C ALA A 95 14.47 14.07 12.90
N ALA A 96 15.17 12.98 12.58
CA ALA A 96 16.21 12.95 11.56
C ALA A 96 15.72 12.56 10.16
N TYR A 97 14.41 12.36 9.96
CA TYR A 97 13.90 11.95 8.66
C TYR A 97 14.15 13.02 7.59
N ARG A 98 15.19 12.79 6.77
CA ARG A 98 15.57 13.63 5.61
C ARG A 98 15.34 12.93 4.27
N GLY A 99 14.82 11.70 4.27
CA GLY A 99 14.54 10.92 3.06
C GLY A 99 13.34 11.46 2.27
N GLY A 100 13.34 11.19 0.96
CA GLY A 100 12.14 11.32 0.14
C GLY A 100 11.05 10.31 0.54
N PRO A 101 9.81 10.48 0.06
CA PRO A 101 8.74 9.52 0.31
C PRO A 101 9.16 8.13 -0.17
N SER A 102 8.78 7.09 0.58
CA SER A 102 9.10 5.69 0.29
C SER A 102 7.91 4.82 0.69
N ALA A 103 7.74 3.71 -0.01
CA ALA A 103 6.72 2.72 0.31
C ALA A 103 7.31 1.31 0.30
N GLU A 104 6.82 0.48 1.21
CA GLU A 104 7.23 -0.92 1.36
C GLU A 104 6.10 -1.73 2.00
N ALA A 105 5.56 -2.69 1.24
CA ALA A 105 4.57 -3.62 1.75
C ALA A 105 5.21 -4.56 2.79
N PRO A 106 4.61 -4.75 3.98
CA PRO A 106 5.09 -5.72 4.96
C PRO A 106 5.11 -7.14 4.40
N GLU A 107 6.12 -7.94 4.78
CA GLU A 107 6.23 -9.34 4.37
C GLU A 107 4.98 -10.18 4.70
N VAL A 108 4.31 -9.89 5.82
CA VAL A 108 3.05 -10.54 6.18
C VAL A 108 1.91 -10.18 5.23
N VAL A 109 1.88 -8.95 4.71
CA VAL A 109 0.91 -8.53 3.68
C VAL A 109 1.20 -9.30 2.39
N LEU A 110 2.47 -9.40 1.98
CA LEU A 110 2.85 -10.19 0.81
C LEU A 110 2.43 -11.66 0.95
N SER A 111 2.66 -12.26 2.13
CA SER A 111 2.27 -13.64 2.43
C SER A 111 0.74 -13.84 2.33
N LEU A 112 -0.04 -12.86 2.81
CA LEU A 112 -1.51 -12.89 2.73
C LEU A 112 -2.04 -12.71 1.31
N LEU A 113 -1.26 -12.10 0.40
CA LEU A 113 -1.68 -11.96 -1.00
C LEU A 113 -1.65 -13.29 -1.76
N ASP A 114 -0.83 -14.24 -1.30
CA ASP A 114 -0.75 -15.61 -1.81
C ASP A 114 -1.83 -16.53 -1.22
N ASP A 115 -2.63 -16.06 -0.25
CA ASP A 115 -3.70 -16.85 0.36
C ASP A 115 -4.90 -17.01 -0.61
N ALA A 116 -5.27 -18.27 -0.89
CA ALA A 116 -6.37 -18.61 -1.78
C ALA A 116 -7.77 -18.15 -1.29
N ARG A 117 -7.90 -17.81 0.01
CA ARG A 117 -9.13 -17.28 0.62
C ARG A 117 -9.33 -15.80 0.34
N ARG A 118 -8.32 -15.10 -0.20
CA ARG A 118 -8.40 -13.69 -0.53
C ARG A 118 -9.55 -13.44 -1.51
N VAL A 119 -10.39 -12.45 -1.22
CA VAL A 119 -11.48 -12.04 -2.12
C VAL A 119 -10.85 -11.36 -3.34
N PRO A 120 -11.06 -11.87 -4.57
CA PRO A 120 -10.33 -11.40 -5.74
C PRO A 120 -10.60 -9.95 -6.18
N ASP A 121 -11.66 -9.31 -5.67
CA ASP A 121 -12.15 -8.08 -6.29
C ASP A 121 -11.60 -6.79 -5.71
N GLU A 122 -10.73 -6.83 -4.69
CA GLU A 122 -10.40 -5.60 -3.98
C GLU A 122 -8.91 -5.35 -3.73
N VAL A 123 -7.96 -6.27 -4.00
CA VAL A 123 -6.52 -5.97 -3.79
C VAL A 123 -5.56 -6.75 -4.70
N VAL A 124 -4.90 -6.01 -5.60
CA VAL A 124 -3.50 -6.11 -6.11
C VAL A 124 -2.58 -7.19 -5.57
N GLY A 125 -2.06 -8.04 -6.46
CA GLY A 125 -0.91 -8.90 -6.16
C GLY A 125 0.42 -8.14 -6.24
N ALA A 126 1.50 -8.72 -5.69
CA ALA A 126 2.84 -8.13 -5.76
C ALA A 126 3.47 -8.13 -7.18
N THR A 127 2.68 -8.43 -8.21
CA THR A 127 3.11 -8.53 -9.62
C THR A 127 2.21 -7.64 -10.48
N PRO A 128 2.76 -6.87 -11.44
CA PRO A 128 1.97 -6.01 -12.30
C PRO A 128 1.15 -6.84 -13.28
N VAL A 129 -0.07 -6.39 -13.56
CA VAL A 129 -0.88 -6.92 -14.66
C VAL A 129 -0.32 -6.33 -15.94
N ARG A 130 0.27 -7.17 -16.80
CA ARG A 130 0.68 -6.73 -18.14
C ARG A 130 -0.56 -6.46 -18.98
N VAL A 131 -0.54 -5.37 -19.75
CA VAL A 131 -1.65 -4.92 -20.59
C VAL A 131 -1.12 -4.65 -22.00
N SER A 132 -1.32 -5.65 -22.84
CA SER A 132 -1.18 -5.55 -24.28
C SER A 132 -2.44 -4.97 -24.93
N GLU A 133 -2.35 -4.62 -26.21
CA GLU A 133 -3.45 -3.97 -26.94
C GLU A 133 -4.81 -4.70 -26.85
N PRO A 134 -4.92 -6.04 -26.97
CA PRO A 134 -6.19 -6.75 -26.78
C PRO A 134 -6.74 -6.68 -25.34
N GLU A 135 -5.88 -6.45 -24.35
CA GLU A 135 -6.23 -6.39 -22.93
C GLU A 135 -6.71 -5.00 -22.49
N VAL A 136 -6.60 -4.00 -23.37
CA VAL A 136 -6.98 -2.62 -23.06
C VAL A 136 -8.49 -2.48 -22.81
N ALA A 137 -9.34 -3.07 -23.65
CA ALA A 137 -10.80 -2.99 -23.43
C ALA A 137 -11.22 -3.65 -22.10
N PRO A 138 -10.75 -4.87 -21.74
CA PRO A 138 -10.93 -5.42 -20.40
C PRO A 138 -10.39 -4.53 -19.27
N LEU A 139 -9.23 -3.89 -19.45
CA LEU A 139 -8.69 -2.95 -18.48
C LEU A 139 -9.64 -1.75 -18.27
N VAL A 140 -10.13 -1.14 -19.35
CA VAL A 140 -11.05 0.01 -19.26
C VAL A 140 -12.34 -0.39 -18.54
N ALA A 141 -12.92 -1.56 -18.88
CA ALA A 141 -14.08 -2.08 -18.14
C ALA A 141 -13.81 -2.19 -16.64
N ARG A 142 -12.63 -2.68 -16.24
CA ARG A 142 -12.20 -2.75 -14.83
C ARG A 142 -11.95 -1.38 -14.20
N MET A 143 -11.40 -0.42 -14.94
CA MET A 143 -11.18 0.96 -14.46
C MET A 143 -12.49 1.64 -14.09
N LEU A 144 -13.54 1.37 -14.87
CA LEU A 144 -14.87 1.97 -14.77
C LEU A 144 -15.85 1.16 -13.90
N ALA A 145 -15.42 0.01 -13.37
CA ALA A 145 -16.25 -0.83 -12.51
C ALA A 145 -16.64 -0.07 -11.21
N PRO A 146 -17.94 0.12 -10.92
CA PRO A 146 -18.39 0.89 -9.76
C PRO A 146 -18.08 0.18 -8.42
N GLU A 147 -17.95 -1.14 -8.43
CA GLU A 147 -17.58 -1.96 -7.27
C GLU A 147 -16.10 -1.88 -6.89
N ARG A 148 -15.25 -1.26 -7.72
CA ARG A 148 -13.82 -1.15 -7.42
C ARG A 148 -13.59 -0.31 -6.17
N THR A 149 -12.88 -0.86 -5.18
CA THR A 149 -12.58 -0.16 -3.92
C THR A 149 -11.15 0.35 -3.82
N VAL A 150 -10.26 -0.05 -4.74
CA VAL A 150 -8.84 0.35 -4.73
C VAL A 150 -8.40 1.06 -6.00
N PRO A 151 -7.37 1.94 -5.94
CA PRO A 151 -6.85 2.61 -7.12
C PRO A 151 -6.21 1.65 -8.12
N ILE A 152 -6.15 2.06 -9.39
CA ILE A 152 -5.32 1.42 -10.42
C ILE A 152 -4.17 2.36 -10.74
N VAL A 153 -2.95 1.83 -10.73
CA VAL A 153 -1.74 2.54 -11.15
C VAL A 153 -1.29 2.03 -12.51
N LEU A 154 -1.37 2.89 -13.52
CA LEU A 154 -0.90 2.61 -14.86
C LEU A 154 0.57 2.99 -14.97
N VAL A 155 1.39 2.12 -15.56
CA VAL A 155 2.77 2.40 -15.98
C VAL A 155 2.85 2.20 -17.48
N SER A 156 3.32 3.20 -18.22
CA SER A 156 3.47 3.10 -19.68
C SER A 156 4.93 3.07 -20.10
N VAL A 157 5.21 2.42 -21.23
CA VAL A 157 6.53 2.51 -21.88
C VAL A 157 6.77 3.91 -22.44
N ASP A 158 8.04 4.34 -22.46
CA ASP A 158 8.48 5.54 -23.17
C ASP A 158 8.39 5.36 -24.69
N ASN A 159 8.06 6.43 -25.44
CA ASN A 159 7.88 6.32 -26.88
C ASN A 159 9.21 6.11 -27.63
N GLY A 160 10.31 6.62 -27.08
CA GLY A 160 11.65 6.52 -27.64
C GLY A 160 12.28 5.16 -27.33
N SER A 161 12.51 4.86 -26.06
CA SER A 161 13.19 3.62 -25.65
C SER A 161 12.31 2.38 -25.77
N ARG A 162 10.98 2.52 -25.69
CA ARG A 162 10.02 1.41 -25.55
C ARG A 162 10.14 0.64 -24.24
N ASP A 163 10.88 1.20 -23.28
CA ASP A 163 11.00 0.71 -21.92
C ASP A 163 10.26 1.63 -20.95
N PRO A 164 9.74 1.12 -19.81
CA PRO A 164 9.16 1.97 -18.79
C PRO A 164 10.25 2.80 -18.07
N MET A 165 9.91 3.99 -17.60
CA MET A 165 10.85 4.86 -16.87
C MET A 165 11.11 4.41 -15.42
N ILE A 166 10.24 3.54 -14.90
CA ILE A 166 10.32 2.90 -13.59
C ILE A 166 10.10 1.40 -13.74
N ASP A 167 10.53 0.63 -12.75
CA ASP A 167 10.29 -0.82 -12.72
C ASP A 167 8.83 -1.10 -12.29
N PRO A 168 7.96 -1.64 -13.16
CA PRO A 168 6.58 -1.94 -12.80
C PRO A 168 6.46 -3.08 -11.78
N GLY A 169 7.40 -4.02 -11.78
CA GLY A 169 7.48 -5.12 -10.82
C GLY A 169 7.80 -4.64 -9.42
N GLU A 170 8.82 -3.79 -9.29
CA GLU A 170 9.14 -3.16 -8.01
C GLU A 170 7.98 -2.28 -7.52
N LEU A 171 7.33 -1.50 -8.40
CA LEU A 171 6.18 -0.68 -8.02
C LEU A 171 5.03 -1.54 -7.48
N ALA A 172 4.69 -2.65 -8.16
CA ALA A 172 3.63 -3.57 -7.75
C ALA A 172 3.91 -4.18 -6.37
N ARG A 173 5.15 -4.60 -6.12
CA ARG A 173 5.58 -5.14 -4.82
C ARG A 173 5.50 -4.09 -3.71
N ARG A 174 5.92 -2.84 -3.97
CA ARG A 174 5.89 -1.76 -2.96
C ARG A 174 4.47 -1.29 -2.61
N LEU A 175 3.55 -1.32 -3.58
CA LEU A 175 2.13 -0.96 -3.41
C LEU A 175 1.23 -2.19 -3.19
N ALA A 176 1.82 -3.36 -2.97
CA ALA A 176 1.09 -4.61 -2.78
C ALA A 176 0.19 -4.50 -1.56
N GLY A 177 -1.13 -4.65 -1.73
CA GLY A 177 -2.07 -4.32 -0.65
C GLY A 177 -2.83 -3.00 -0.82
N MET A 178 -2.39 -2.10 -1.70
CA MET A 178 -2.86 -0.71 -1.77
C MET A 178 -3.51 -0.32 -3.11
N ALA A 179 -2.85 -0.57 -4.26
CA ALA A 179 -3.34 -0.14 -5.57
C ALA A 179 -2.87 -1.03 -6.74
N THR A 180 -3.74 -1.36 -7.69
CA THR A 180 -3.46 -2.36 -8.73
C THR A 180 -2.50 -1.81 -9.76
N VAL A 181 -1.30 -2.37 -9.88
CA VAL A 181 -0.35 -1.92 -10.91
C VAL A 181 -0.63 -2.63 -12.24
N CYS A 182 -0.85 -1.85 -13.29
CA CYS A 182 -1.00 -2.30 -14.66
C CYS A 182 0.11 -1.72 -15.54
N PHE A 183 0.83 -2.60 -16.25
CA PHE A 183 1.91 -2.23 -17.15
C PHE A 183 1.44 -2.24 -18.60
N ILE A 184 1.29 -1.05 -19.18
CA ILE A 184 0.96 -0.82 -20.59
C ILE A 184 2.24 -1.00 -21.41
N ASP A 185 2.34 -2.15 -22.07
CA ASP A 185 3.60 -2.70 -22.55
C ASP A 185 4.05 -2.18 -23.93
N ALA A 186 3.22 -1.38 -24.59
CA ALA A 186 3.49 -0.85 -25.91
C ALA A 186 2.80 0.49 -26.13
N VAL A 187 3.43 1.34 -26.95
CA VAL A 187 2.88 2.66 -27.35
C VAL A 187 1.49 2.53 -27.97
N ARG A 188 1.26 1.49 -28.80
CA ARG A 188 -0.05 1.23 -29.40
C ARG A 188 -1.12 0.89 -28.36
N SER A 189 -0.76 0.22 -27.27
CA SER A 189 -1.65 -0.05 -26.14
C SER A 189 -2.04 1.25 -25.42
N SER A 190 -1.13 2.22 -25.28
CA SER A 190 -1.48 3.56 -24.76
C SER A 190 -2.42 4.34 -25.68
N HIS A 191 -2.23 4.26 -27.00
CA HIS A 191 -3.15 4.87 -27.96
C HIS A 191 -4.53 4.22 -27.90
N ARG A 192 -4.60 2.89 -27.87
CA ARG A 192 -5.84 2.15 -27.71
C ARG A 192 -6.55 2.51 -26.41
N LEU A 193 -5.80 2.68 -25.31
CA LEU A 193 -6.38 3.10 -24.02
C LEU A 193 -7.07 4.46 -24.13
N LYS A 194 -6.43 5.42 -24.80
CA LYS A 194 -7.04 6.72 -25.08
C LYS A 194 -8.33 6.58 -25.90
N GLU A 195 -8.31 5.78 -26.97
CA GLU A 195 -9.49 5.56 -27.82
C GLU A 195 -10.66 4.95 -27.05
N GLU A 196 -10.41 3.91 -26.25
CA GLU A 196 -11.42 3.24 -25.43
C GLU A 196 -12.01 4.18 -24.35
N LEU A 197 -11.17 4.99 -23.71
CA LEU A 197 -11.64 6.00 -22.75
C LEU A 197 -12.53 7.05 -23.40
N VAL A 198 -12.14 7.56 -24.57
CA VAL A 198 -12.96 8.52 -25.34
C VAL A 198 -14.26 7.89 -25.79
N ALA A 199 -14.23 6.62 -26.25
CA ALA A 199 -15.44 5.88 -26.61
C ALA A 199 -16.38 5.68 -25.41
N ALA A 200 -15.83 5.55 -24.20
CA ALA A 200 -16.57 5.51 -22.95
C ALA A 200 -16.99 6.90 -22.42
N GLY A 201 -16.78 7.98 -23.17
CA GLY A 201 -17.20 9.34 -22.80
C GLY A 201 -16.23 10.10 -21.88
N PHE A 202 -15.02 9.60 -21.67
CA PHE A 202 -13.98 10.27 -20.88
C PHE A 202 -13.14 11.22 -21.74
N SER A 203 -12.53 12.20 -21.07
CA SER A 203 -11.49 13.03 -21.70
C SER A 203 -10.29 12.17 -22.10
N ASP A 204 -9.68 12.47 -23.25
CA ASP A 204 -8.45 11.83 -23.70
C ASP A 204 -7.26 12.04 -22.74
N LYS A 205 -7.35 13.03 -21.86
CA LYS A 205 -6.39 13.30 -20.80
C LYS A 205 -6.30 12.21 -19.73
N PHE A 206 -7.29 11.32 -19.61
CA PHE A 206 -7.26 10.19 -18.67
C PHE A 206 -6.28 9.08 -19.03
N GLY A 207 -5.68 9.12 -20.23
CA GLY A 207 -4.69 8.15 -20.67
C GLY A 207 -3.39 8.15 -19.86
N CYS A 208 -2.59 7.11 -20.07
CA CYS A 208 -1.22 6.97 -19.54
C CYS A 208 -0.29 6.59 -20.71
N TYR A 209 0.70 7.44 -20.98
CA TYR A 209 1.48 7.40 -22.20
C TYR A 209 2.91 7.93 -22.01
N ASN A 210 3.78 7.60 -22.97
CA ASN A 210 5.14 8.12 -23.11
C ASN A 210 5.93 8.05 -21.79
N GLY A 211 6.05 6.87 -21.20
CA GLY A 211 6.84 6.69 -19.97
C GLY A 211 6.16 7.21 -18.70
N GLY A 212 4.93 7.72 -18.82
CA GLY A 212 4.16 8.25 -17.70
C GLY A 212 3.66 7.16 -16.75
N VAL A 213 3.33 7.60 -15.53
CA VAL A 213 2.73 6.77 -14.48
C VAL A 213 1.51 7.48 -13.92
N ARG A 214 0.33 6.85 -13.97
CA ARG A 214 -0.95 7.46 -13.58
C ARG A 214 -1.65 6.67 -12.48
N ILE A 215 -2.16 7.35 -11.46
CA ILE A 215 -3.09 6.76 -10.49
C ILE A 215 -4.53 7.11 -10.88
N LEU A 216 -5.41 6.11 -10.83
CA LEU A 216 -6.84 6.20 -11.12
C LEU A 216 -7.63 5.79 -9.87
N TRP A 217 -8.23 6.78 -9.20
CA TRP A 217 -9.06 6.55 -8.03
C TRP A 217 -10.33 5.74 -8.33
N PRO A 218 -10.82 4.94 -7.36
CA PRO A 218 -12.15 4.32 -7.38
C PRO A 218 -13.28 5.28 -7.76
N GLY A 219 -14.37 4.75 -8.32
CA GLY A 219 -15.58 5.53 -8.57
C GLY A 219 -15.45 6.62 -9.65
N ILE A 220 -14.46 6.52 -10.53
CA ILE A 220 -14.22 7.47 -11.62
C ILE A 220 -15.43 7.56 -12.58
N VAL A 221 -15.86 8.76 -12.93
CA VAL A 221 -17.01 9.03 -13.81
C VAL A 221 -16.71 9.98 -14.97
N SER A 222 -17.50 9.89 -16.04
CA SER A 222 -17.38 10.74 -17.23
C SER A 222 -17.74 12.20 -16.87
N GLY A 223 -16.74 13.01 -16.56
CA GLY A 223 -16.91 14.37 -16.07
C GLY A 223 -15.91 14.74 -14.98
N ASP A 224 -15.27 13.75 -14.38
CA ASP A 224 -14.18 13.97 -13.43
C ASP A 224 -13.04 14.76 -14.05
N ASP A 225 -12.38 15.55 -13.22
CA ASP A 225 -11.15 16.25 -13.59
C ASP A 225 -9.99 15.23 -13.72
N PRO A 226 -9.40 15.04 -14.93
CA PRO A 226 -8.30 14.12 -15.13
C PRO A 226 -7.07 14.38 -14.27
N TYR A 227 -6.91 15.60 -13.73
CA TYR A 227 -5.79 15.97 -12.86
C TYR A 227 -5.95 15.48 -11.42
N GLN A 228 -7.18 15.17 -10.97
CA GLN A 228 -7.41 14.48 -9.69
C GLN A 228 -6.91 13.02 -9.75
N HIS A 229 -6.84 12.47 -10.95
CA HIS A 229 -6.25 11.16 -11.25
C HIS A 229 -4.80 11.34 -11.71
N THR A 230 -3.91 11.66 -10.75
CA THR A 230 -2.58 12.20 -11.01
C THR A 230 -1.77 11.40 -12.04
N LEU A 231 -1.22 12.10 -13.04
CA LEU A 231 -0.24 11.58 -14.00
C LEU A 231 1.12 12.20 -13.73
N LEU A 232 2.11 11.35 -13.42
CA LEU A 232 3.52 11.72 -13.38
C LEU A 232 4.09 11.58 -14.80
N LEU A 233 4.41 12.73 -15.39
CA LEU A 233 5.04 12.80 -16.72
C LEU A 233 6.54 12.52 -16.64
N PRO A 234 7.18 12.11 -17.76
CA PRO A 234 8.62 11.85 -17.83
C PRO A 234 9.51 12.93 -17.24
N VAL A 235 9.19 14.20 -17.48
CA VAL A 235 9.96 15.33 -16.95
C VAL A 235 10.03 15.32 -15.41
N ARG A 236 8.95 14.88 -14.76
CA ARG A 236 8.90 14.76 -13.30
C ARG A 236 9.62 13.51 -12.81
N LEU A 237 9.52 12.41 -13.55
CA LEU A 237 10.21 11.15 -13.24
C LEU A 237 11.73 11.29 -13.41
N ALA A 238 12.19 12.00 -14.44
CA ALA A 238 13.60 12.25 -14.72
C ALA A 238 14.28 13.12 -13.66
N ALA A 239 13.52 13.93 -12.92
CA ALA A 239 14.04 14.70 -11.79
C ALA A 239 14.38 13.82 -10.56
N MET A 240 13.88 12.58 -10.51
CA MET A 240 14.20 11.61 -9.46
C MET A 240 15.45 10.80 -9.86
N PRO A 241 16.38 10.53 -8.91
CA PRO A 241 17.53 9.65 -9.15
C PRO A 241 17.10 8.27 -9.64
N ASP A 242 17.73 7.77 -10.71
CA ASP A 242 17.41 6.48 -11.35
C ASP A 242 17.26 5.34 -10.34
N ARG A 243 18.24 5.19 -9.44
CA ARG A 243 18.32 4.10 -8.46
C ARG A 243 17.19 4.06 -7.44
N SER A 244 16.46 5.15 -7.24
CA SER A 244 15.38 5.26 -6.25
C SER A 244 14.10 5.84 -6.83
N ARG A 245 13.99 5.92 -8.16
CA ARG A 245 12.83 6.51 -8.83
C ARG A 245 11.56 5.73 -8.54
N THR A 246 11.58 4.41 -8.72
CA THR A 246 10.41 3.56 -8.44
C THR A 246 9.98 3.67 -6.99
N GLU A 247 10.94 3.65 -6.05
CA GLU A 247 10.68 3.85 -4.63
C GLU A 247 9.99 5.18 -4.33
N GLN A 248 10.47 6.28 -4.90
CA GLN A 248 9.90 7.60 -4.69
C GLN A 248 8.49 7.73 -5.28
N VAL A 249 8.25 7.13 -6.44
CA VAL A 249 6.91 7.07 -7.03
C VAL A 249 5.96 6.26 -6.14
N ALA A 250 6.41 5.11 -5.64
CA ALA A 250 5.63 4.28 -4.73
C ALA A 250 5.31 5.04 -3.43
N GLY A 251 6.30 5.73 -2.86
CA GLY A 251 6.10 6.58 -1.68
C GLY A 251 5.10 7.70 -1.90
N LEU A 252 5.19 8.40 -3.04
CA LEU A 252 4.25 9.47 -3.39
C LEU A 252 2.81 8.93 -3.47
N PHE A 253 2.60 7.82 -4.18
CA PHE A 253 1.27 7.23 -4.29
C PHE A 253 0.78 6.65 -2.96
N CYS A 254 1.66 6.07 -2.15
CA CYS A 254 1.30 5.62 -0.80
C CYS A 254 0.79 6.78 0.05
N GLU A 255 1.48 7.92 0.05
CA GLU A 255 1.03 9.12 0.76
C GLU A 255 -0.33 9.62 0.26
N MET A 256 -0.54 9.64 -1.06
CA MET A 256 -1.83 10.01 -1.65
C MET A 256 -2.95 9.03 -1.26
N ILE A 257 -2.69 7.72 -1.28
CA ILE A 257 -3.68 6.68 -0.94
C ILE A 257 -4.06 6.75 0.53
N ALA A 258 -3.11 7.12 1.39
CA ALA A 258 -3.32 7.24 2.82
C ALA A 258 -3.73 8.65 3.26
N GLU A 259 -3.98 9.59 2.34
CA GLU A 259 -4.21 11.00 2.65
C GLU A 259 -5.45 11.22 3.53
N ASP A 260 -6.51 10.45 3.28
CA ASP A 260 -7.78 10.53 4.04
C ASP A 260 -7.76 9.76 5.37
N GLU A 261 -6.68 9.03 5.67
CA GLU A 261 -6.54 8.37 6.97
C GLU A 261 -5.96 9.33 8.02
N ASP A 262 -6.33 9.12 9.29
CA ASP A 262 -5.58 9.69 10.42
C ASP A 262 -4.68 8.63 11.07
N PRO A 263 -3.43 8.42 10.58
CA PRO A 263 -2.50 7.50 11.22
C PRO A 263 -2.26 7.80 12.71
N ARG A 264 -2.46 9.04 13.18
CA ARG A 264 -2.32 9.35 14.61
C ARG A 264 -3.49 8.80 15.42
N ALA A 265 -4.71 8.78 14.87
CA ALA A 265 -5.83 8.09 15.51
C ALA A 265 -5.52 6.60 15.66
N TRP A 266 -5.00 5.97 14.61
CA TRP A 266 -4.61 4.56 14.64
C TRP A 266 -3.60 4.25 15.74
N LEU A 267 -2.61 5.11 15.93
CA LEU A 267 -1.60 4.96 16.97
C LEU A 267 -2.15 5.20 18.39
N ARG A 268 -3.11 6.13 18.55
CA ARG A 268 -3.74 6.46 19.84
C ARG A 268 -4.70 5.37 20.30
N ASP A 269 -5.45 4.75 19.40
CA ASP A 269 -6.42 3.71 19.77
C ASP A 269 -5.76 2.48 20.41
N VAL A 270 -4.44 2.28 20.22
CA VAL A 270 -3.69 1.16 20.80
C VAL A 270 -3.01 1.50 22.12
N ASP A 271 -2.61 2.77 22.32
CA ASP A 271 -2.04 3.22 23.58
C ASP A 271 -3.17 3.83 24.43
N PRO A 272 -3.71 3.14 25.45
CA PRO A 272 -4.65 3.79 26.35
C PRO A 272 -3.99 5.04 26.92
N ALA A 273 -4.73 6.16 26.91
CA ALA A 273 -4.24 7.40 27.51
C ALA A 273 -3.74 7.09 28.93
N PRO A 274 -2.56 7.60 29.33
CA PRO A 274 -2.08 7.40 30.69
C PRO A 274 -3.20 7.87 31.64
N ALA A 275 -3.58 7.00 32.57
CA ALA A 275 -4.61 7.31 33.55
C ALA A 275 -4.30 8.68 34.16
N ALA A 276 -5.27 9.59 34.12
CA ALA A 276 -5.11 10.90 34.74
C ALA A 276 -4.62 10.70 36.18
N PRO A 277 -3.56 11.40 36.63
CA PRO A 277 -3.07 11.23 37.99
C PRO A 277 -4.23 11.47 38.94
N ALA A 278 -4.47 10.50 39.84
CA ALA A 278 -5.53 10.58 40.82
C ALA A 278 -5.42 11.93 41.54
N PRO A 279 -6.52 12.68 41.72
CA PRO A 279 -6.47 13.95 42.41
C PRO A 279 -5.83 13.72 43.78
N SER A 280 -4.73 14.44 44.02
CA SER A 280 -4.03 14.49 45.29
C SER A 280 -5.07 14.69 46.40
N ARG A 281 -5.34 13.62 47.16
CA ARG A 281 -6.05 13.74 48.43
C ARG A 281 -5.09 14.42 49.38
N VAL A 282 -5.14 15.74 49.39
CA VAL A 282 -4.64 16.53 50.52
C VAL A 282 -5.51 16.11 51.71
N ALA A 283 -4.92 15.31 52.60
CA ALA A 283 -5.51 14.97 53.89
C ALA A 283 -5.48 16.23 54.80
N PRO A 284 -6.44 16.35 55.74
CA PRO A 284 -7.03 17.62 56.19
C PRO A 284 -6.10 18.54 56.98
#